data_AF-A0A6G0SNF7-F1
#
_entry.id   AF-A0A6G0SNF7-F1
#
_cell.length_a   1.000
_cell.length_b   1.000
_cell.length_c   1.000
_cell.angle_alpha   90.00
_cell.angle_beta   90.00
_cell.angle_gamma   90.00
#
_symmetry.space_group_name_H-M   'P 1'
#
loop_
_entity.id
_entity.type
_entity.pdbx_description
1 polymer ?
#
loop_
_entity_poly.entity_id
_entity_poly.type
_entity_poly.pdbx_seq_one_letter_code
_entity_poly.pdbx_strand_id
1 'polypeptide(L)'
;MRRPGDIPTGYERGTIKESALLSEPSIESTVFGLTLQWDSKSVHEFVTVANSDHPMTASSSASPPVWMTQPRGHLTEQGFKHDVMAYLAMSAGGLARDNDLAPNTLLQHMGIAKRFGHIEKEGFVQACMAKLDPGACSLPSSKPTKRTKLKR
;
A
#
# COMPACT_ATOMS: atom_id res chain seq x y z
N MET A 1 44.92 33.97 32.58
CA MET A 1 43.65 34.70 32.63
C MET A 1 43.76 35.92 31.73
N ARG A 2 42.97 36.03 30.65
CA ARG A 2 42.97 37.23 29.78
C ARG A 2 42.26 38.39 30.47
N ARG A 3 42.65 39.63 30.16
CA ARG A 3 42.04 40.84 30.73
C ARG A 3 40.84 41.28 29.88
N PRO A 4 39.81 41.92 30.46
CA PRO A 4 38.68 42.44 29.71
C PRO A 4 39.15 43.54 28.74
N GLY A 5 39.01 43.34 27.43
CA GLY A 5 39.34 44.33 26.39
C GLY A 5 40.27 43.83 25.26
N ASP A 6 40.82 42.63 25.35
CA ASP A 6 41.68 42.08 24.30
C ASP A 6 40.86 41.69 23.05
N ILE A 7 41.30 42.15 21.86
CA ILE A 7 40.70 41.78 20.58
C ILE A 7 40.98 40.29 20.31
N PRO A 8 39.97 39.48 19.93
CA PRO A 8 40.15 38.05 19.69
C PRO A 8 41.21 37.82 18.61
N THR A 9 42.23 37.01 18.91
CA THR A 9 43.16 36.54 17.89
C THR A 9 42.42 35.61 16.94
N GLY A 10 42.77 35.64 15.64
CA GLY A 10 42.02 35.00 14.55
C GLY A 10 41.72 33.51 14.69
N TYR A 11 42.28 32.82 15.69
CA TYR A 11 41.94 31.45 16.05
C TYR A 11 40.55 31.29 16.69
N GLU A 12 40.01 32.35 17.34
CA GLU A 12 38.66 32.34 17.94
C GLU A 12 37.54 32.67 16.93
N ARG A 13 37.90 33.02 15.70
CA ARG A 13 36.94 33.23 14.60
C ARG A 13 36.44 31.91 13.99
N GLY A 14 37.03 30.79 14.40
CA GLY A 14 36.80 29.45 13.86
C GLY A 14 35.74 28.61 14.59
N THR A 15 35.15 29.07 15.69
CA THR A 15 33.92 28.47 16.24
C THR A 15 32.72 28.96 15.43
N ILE A 16 32.71 28.50 14.18
CA ILE A 16 31.58 28.50 13.27
C ILE A 16 30.41 27.87 14.01
N LYS A 17 29.43 28.71 14.40
CA LYS A 17 28.02 28.37 14.67
C LYS A 17 27.75 26.87 14.87
N GLU A 18 28.25 26.31 15.96
CA GLU A 18 28.04 24.89 16.30
C GLU A 18 26.57 24.63 16.70
N SER A 19 25.79 25.69 16.90
CA SER A 19 24.34 25.65 17.10
C SER A 19 23.54 25.31 15.83
N ALA A 20 24.17 25.27 14.64
CA ALA A 20 23.52 24.77 13.42
C ALA A 20 23.78 23.27 13.15
N LEU A 21 24.75 22.66 13.84
CA LEU A 21 25.13 21.25 13.66
C LEU A 21 24.40 20.29 14.62
N LEU A 22 23.69 20.84 15.62
CA LEU A 22 22.80 20.09 16.53
C LEU A 22 21.33 20.21 16.15
N SER A 23 21.02 20.65 14.91
CA SER A 23 19.69 20.33 14.39
C SER A 23 19.71 18.83 14.16
N GLU A 24 19.02 18.07 15.03
CA GLU A 24 18.75 16.66 14.79
C GLU A 24 18.42 16.50 13.31
N PRO A 25 19.08 15.60 12.56
CA PRO A 25 18.70 15.39 11.17
C PRO A 25 17.20 15.12 11.21
N SER A 26 16.41 16.04 10.68
CA SER A 26 14.99 15.82 10.52
C SER A 26 14.92 14.75 9.44
N ILE A 27 14.93 13.49 9.85
CA ILE A 27 14.61 12.37 9.00
C ILE A 27 13.13 12.61 8.68
N GLU A 28 12.90 13.33 7.61
CA GLU A 28 11.61 13.42 6.96
C GLU A 28 11.37 12.05 6.35
N SER A 29 10.95 11.11 7.20
CA SER A 29 10.50 9.80 6.76
C SER A 29 9.25 10.05 5.91
N THR A 30 9.46 10.11 4.61
CA THR A 30 8.37 10.12 3.64
C THR A 30 7.74 8.73 3.73
N VAL A 31 6.74 8.59 4.60
CA VAL A 31 5.92 7.38 4.63
C VAL A 31 5.10 7.41 3.36
N PHE A 32 5.47 6.58 2.39
CA PHE A 32 4.68 6.39 1.19
C PHE A 32 3.39 5.67 1.60
N GLY A 33 2.30 6.42 1.78
CA GLY A 33 0.99 5.85 2.07
C GLY A 33 0.30 5.46 0.76
N LEU A 34 -0.13 4.21 0.67
CA LEU A 34 -1.00 3.69 -0.38
C LEU A 34 -2.38 3.48 0.21
N THR A 35 -3.38 4.13 -0.37
CA THR A 35 -4.78 3.93 -0.01
C THR A 35 -5.48 3.25 -1.17
N LEU A 36 -6.10 2.11 -0.91
CA LEU A 36 -6.92 1.42 -1.90
C LEU A 36 -8.30 2.06 -1.96
N GLN A 37 -8.73 2.38 -3.17
CA GLN A 37 -10.11 2.79 -3.44
C GLN A 37 -10.88 1.61 -4.01
N TRP A 38 -11.94 1.23 -3.31
CA TRP A 38 -12.84 0.17 -3.73
C TRP A 38 -14.04 0.77 -4.43
N ASP A 39 -14.30 0.36 -5.67
CA ASP A 39 -15.62 0.57 -6.25
C ASP A 39 -16.59 -0.47 -5.69
N SER A 40 -17.56 -0.03 -4.89
CA SER A 40 -18.51 -0.94 -4.25
C SER A 40 -19.31 -1.73 -5.27
N LYS A 41 -19.61 -1.14 -6.43
CA LYS A 41 -20.34 -1.82 -7.51
C LYS A 41 -19.50 -2.94 -8.12
N SER A 42 -18.27 -2.67 -8.57
CA SER A 42 -17.37 -3.69 -9.10
C SER A 42 -17.10 -4.81 -8.11
N VAL A 43 -16.93 -4.50 -6.82
CA VAL A 43 -16.70 -5.54 -5.80
C VAL A 43 -17.94 -6.41 -5.61
N HIS A 44 -19.12 -5.81 -5.54
CA HIS A 44 -20.38 -6.54 -5.41
C HIS A 44 -20.62 -7.48 -6.59
N GLU A 45 -20.44 -7.00 -7.81
CA GLU A 45 -20.59 -7.79 -9.03
C GLU A 45 -19.56 -8.93 -9.09
N PHE A 46 -18.29 -8.64 -8.74
CA PHE A 46 -17.24 -9.66 -8.66
C PHE A 46 -17.62 -10.79 -7.68
N VAL A 47 -18.06 -10.45 -6.47
CA VAL A 47 -18.45 -11.44 -5.45
C VAL A 47 -19.65 -12.26 -5.90
N THR A 48 -20.63 -11.61 -6.55
CA THR A 48 -21.80 -12.28 -7.11
C THR A 48 -21.38 -13.32 -8.16
N VAL A 49 -20.50 -12.94 -9.10
CA VAL A 49 -19.96 -13.86 -10.12
C VAL A 49 -19.13 -14.98 -9.49
N ALA A 50 -18.26 -14.64 -8.54
CA ALA A 50 -17.41 -15.60 -7.85
C ALA A 50 -18.24 -16.66 -7.11
N ASN A 51 -19.36 -16.26 -6.52
CA ASN A 51 -20.27 -17.16 -5.83
C ASN A 51 -21.27 -17.89 -6.74
N SER A 52 -21.36 -17.53 -8.02
CA SER A 52 -22.30 -18.17 -8.94
C SER A 52 -21.89 -19.62 -9.20
N ASP A 53 -22.86 -20.55 -9.11
CA ASP A 53 -22.69 -21.98 -9.42
C ASP A 53 -22.54 -22.28 -10.92
N HIS A 54 -22.65 -21.26 -11.77
CA HIS A 54 -22.46 -21.45 -13.20
C HIS A 54 -21.08 -22.05 -13.45
N PRO A 55 -20.95 -23.16 -14.20
CA PRO A 55 -19.65 -23.65 -14.61
C PRO A 55 -18.97 -22.49 -15.33
N MET A 56 -17.99 -21.89 -14.65
CA MET A 56 -16.90 -21.22 -15.31
C MET A 56 -16.47 -22.21 -16.40
N THR A 57 -16.57 -21.81 -17.67
CA THR A 57 -16.34 -22.69 -18.83
C THR A 57 -15.06 -23.49 -18.61
N ALA A 58 -14.93 -24.70 -19.16
CA ALA A 58 -13.89 -25.68 -18.79
C ALA A 58 -12.42 -25.16 -18.73
N SER A 59 -12.11 -24.02 -19.35
CA SER A 59 -10.85 -23.27 -19.23
C SER A 59 -10.69 -22.43 -17.94
N SER A 60 -11.68 -22.47 -17.04
CA SER A 60 -11.93 -21.50 -15.98
C SER A 60 -12.30 -22.19 -14.64
N SER A 61 -11.98 -23.49 -14.54
CA SER A 61 -11.90 -24.27 -13.29
C SER A 61 -10.74 -23.82 -12.39
N ALA A 62 -10.34 -22.55 -12.47
CA ALA A 62 -9.32 -21.99 -11.62
C ALA A 62 -9.81 -22.07 -10.17
N SER A 63 -9.12 -22.86 -9.36
CA SER A 63 -9.36 -22.91 -7.93
C SER A 63 -9.16 -21.52 -7.33
N PRO A 64 -9.92 -21.17 -6.27
CA PRO A 64 -9.63 -19.97 -5.50
C PRO A 64 -8.14 -19.94 -5.12
N PRO A 65 -7.46 -18.79 -5.31
CA PRO A 65 -6.07 -18.64 -4.92
C PRO A 65 -5.84 -18.96 -3.45
N VAL A 66 -4.65 -19.46 -3.11
CA VAL A 66 -4.26 -19.84 -1.75
C VAL A 66 -4.33 -18.67 -0.76
N TRP A 67 -4.24 -17.43 -1.25
CA TRP A 67 -4.34 -16.24 -0.40
C TRP A 67 -5.79 -15.86 -0.03
N MET A 68 -6.79 -16.42 -0.71
CA MET A 68 -8.19 -16.25 -0.34
C MET A 68 -8.54 -17.24 0.77
N THR A 69 -9.16 -16.73 1.82
CA THR A 69 -9.55 -17.53 2.99
C THR A 69 -10.94 -18.15 2.82
N GLN A 70 -11.81 -17.47 2.07
CA GLN A 70 -13.17 -17.91 1.83
C GLN A 70 -13.26 -18.80 0.58
N PRO A 71 -13.93 -19.97 0.66
CA PRO A 71 -14.15 -20.81 -0.50
C PRO A 71 -15.14 -20.16 -1.47
N ARG A 72 -15.08 -20.62 -2.73
CA ARG A 72 -16.06 -20.25 -3.75
C ARG A 72 -17.50 -20.53 -3.24
N GLY A 73 -18.45 -19.67 -3.61
CA GLY A 73 -19.84 -19.76 -3.20
C GLY A 73 -20.15 -19.10 -1.85
N HIS A 74 -19.11 -18.81 -1.05
CA HIS A 74 -19.25 -18.21 0.29
C HIS A 74 -18.43 -16.92 0.45
N LEU A 75 -17.98 -16.33 -0.67
CA LEU A 75 -17.26 -15.07 -0.63
C LEU A 75 -18.19 -13.95 -0.18
N THR A 76 -17.68 -13.13 0.72
CA THR A 76 -18.33 -11.87 1.13
C THR A 76 -17.50 -10.70 0.61
N GLU A 77 -18.13 -9.55 0.36
CA GLU A 77 -17.40 -8.36 -0.09
C GLU A 77 -16.32 -7.94 0.91
N GLN A 78 -16.63 -8.00 2.21
CA GLN A 78 -15.68 -7.68 3.27
C GLN A 78 -14.55 -8.71 3.33
N GLY A 79 -14.86 -10.01 3.24
CA GLY A 79 -13.86 -11.07 3.21
C GLY A 79 -12.92 -10.94 2.02
N PHE A 80 -13.44 -10.66 0.83
CA PHE A 80 -12.63 -10.41 -0.35
C PHE A 80 -11.70 -9.21 -0.18
N LYS A 81 -12.22 -8.06 0.28
CA LYS A 81 -11.41 -6.86 0.56
C LYS A 81 -10.31 -7.15 1.58
N HIS A 82 -10.67 -7.87 2.65
CA HIS A 82 -9.73 -8.25 3.70
C HIS A 82 -8.63 -9.19 3.19
N ASP A 83 -8.98 -10.21 2.41
CA ASP A 83 -8.01 -11.17 1.85
C ASP A 83 -7.04 -10.47 0.90
N VAL A 84 -7.53 -9.58 0.03
CA VAL A 84 -6.69 -8.77 -0.85
C VAL A 84 -5.75 -7.89 -0.02
N MET A 85 -6.27 -7.19 0.99
CA MET A 85 -5.44 -6.32 1.85
C MET A 85 -4.39 -7.11 2.63
N ALA A 86 -4.74 -8.27 3.18
CA ALA A 86 -3.82 -9.17 3.87
C ALA A 86 -2.73 -9.66 2.91
N TYR A 87 -3.09 -10.00 1.67
CA TYR A 87 -2.13 -10.43 0.65
C TYR A 87 -1.13 -9.32 0.30
N LEU A 88 -1.60 -8.08 0.14
CA LEU A 88 -0.75 -6.93 -0.16
C LEU A 88 0.12 -6.51 1.03
N ALA A 89 -0.40 -6.61 2.25
CA ALA A 89 0.30 -6.27 3.50
C ALA A 89 1.59 -7.08 3.68
N MET A 90 1.65 -8.31 3.15
CA MET A 90 2.88 -9.12 3.13
C MET A 90 4.07 -8.43 2.44
N SER A 91 3.83 -7.42 1.61
CA SER A 91 4.87 -6.63 0.94
C SER A 91 5.06 -5.22 1.50
N ALA A 92 4.17 -4.73 2.36
CA ALA A 92 4.26 -3.37 2.89
C ALA A 92 5.39 -3.22 3.91
N GLY A 93 5.57 -4.19 4.83
CA GLY A 93 6.60 -4.14 5.87
C GLY A 93 6.48 -3.02 6.91
N GLY A 94 5.55 -2.06 6.72
CA GLY A 94 5.10 -1.10 7.73
C GLY A 94 3.64 -1.36 8.12
N LEU A 95 2.91 -0.30 8.49
CA LEU A 95 1.53 -0.42 8.96
C LEU A 95 0.59 -0.87 7.83
N ALA A 96 -0.29 -1.82 8.13
CA ALA A 96 -1.44 -2.17 7.31
C ALA A 96 -2.73 -1.95 8.12
N ARG A 97 -3.66 -1.17 7.57
CA ARG A 97 -5.02 -0.98 8.08
C ARG A 97 -6.01 -1.33 6.97
N ASP A 98 -7.30 -1.28 7.27
CA ASP A 98 -8.38 -1.77 6.39
C ASP A 98 -8.25 -1.38 4.91
N ASN A 99 -7.82 -0.15 4.59
CA ASN A 99 -7.56 0.29 3.20
C ASN A 99 -6.20 0.95 3.00
N ASP A 100 -5.41 1.08 4.07
CA ASP A 100 -4.15 1.84 4.07
C ASP A 100 -2.98 0.88 4.20
N LEU A 101 -2.01 0.99 3.29
CA LEU A 101 -0.71 0.34 3.38
C LEU A 101 0.38 1.41 3.49
N ALA A 102 1.31 1.23 4.42
CA ALA A 102 2.42 2.15 4.63
C ALA A 102 3.75 1.43 4.40
N PRO A 103 4.19 1.25 3.14
CA PRO A 103 5.55 0.82 2.86
C PRO A 103 6.60 1.76 3.45
N ASN A 104 7.61 1.19 4.11
CA ASN A 104 8.74 1.95 4.67
C ASN A 104 9.79 2.27 3.60
N THR A 105 9.79 1.55 2.48
CA THR A 105 10.81 1.63 1.42
C THR A 105 10.18 1.59 0.03
N LEU A 106 10.90 2.12 -0.96
CA LEU A 106 10.52 2.00 -2.37
C LEU A 106 10.42 0.54 -2.83
N LEU A 107 11.31 -0.32 -2.33
CA LEU A 107 11.28 -1.75 -2.66
C LEU A 107 9.99 -2.43 -2.18
N GLN A 108 9.51 -2.08 -0.98
CA GLN A 108 8.23 -2.55 -0.46
C GLN A 108 7.04 -2.02 -1.28
N HIS A 109 7.08 -0.75 -1.69
CA HIS A 109 6.09 -0.20 -2.61
C HIS A 109 6.04 -0.97 -3.93
N MET A 110 7.20 -1.27 -4.53
CA MET A 110 7.28 -2.09 -5.75
C MET A 110 6.79 -3.52 -5.50
N GLY A 111 7.05 -4.08 -4.32
CA GLY A 111 6.51 -5.38 -3.89
C GLY A 111 4.98 -5.40 -3.85
N ILE A 112 4.36 -4.35 -3.30
CA ILE A 112 2.90 -4.18 -3.29
C ILE A 112 2.36 -4.12 -4.73
N ALA A 113 2.95 -3.29 -5.59
CA ALA A 113 2.56 -3.18 -7.00
C ALA A 113 2.68 -4.52 -7.75
N LYS A 114 3.75 -5.29 -7.48
CA LYS A 114 3.94 -6.63 -8.06
C LYS A 114 2.84 -7.60 -7.62
N ARG A 115 2.44 -7.57 -6.34
CA ARG A 115 1.35 -8.42 -5.83
C ARG A 115 -0.01 -8.01 -6.40
N PHE A 116 -0.27 -6.72 -6.57
CA PHE A 116 -1.43 -6.22 -7.30
C PHE A 116 -1.52 -6.81 -8.70
N GLY A 117 -0.45 -6.69 -9.49
CA GLY A 117 -0.41 -7.26 -10.82
C GLY A 117 -0.50 -8.79 -10.83
N HIS A 118 -0.20 -9.47 -9.72
CA HIS A 118 -0.44 -10.90 -9.58
C HIS A 118 -1.93 -11.20 -9.38
N ILE A 119 -2.62 -10.47 -8.49
CA ILE A 119 -4.07 -10.60 -8.29
C ILE A 119 -4.82 -10.40 -9.62
N GLU A 120 -4.47 -9.39 -10.40
CA GLU A 120 -5.12 -9.12 -11.70
C GLU A 120 -4.89 -10.21 -12.75
N LYS A 121 -3.82 -10.99 -12.61
CA LYS A 121 -3.43 -12.07 -13.52
C LYS A 121 -3.82 -13.46 -12.99
N GLU A 122 -4.39 -13.54 -11.79
CA GLU A 122 -4.85 -14.80 -11.23
C GLU A 122 -5.94 -15.40 -12.10
N GLY A 123 -5.85 -16.71 -12.38
CA GLY A 123 -6.79 -17.38 -13.27
C GLY A 123 -8.23 -17.27 -12.78
N PHE A 124 -8.44 -17.39 -11.47
CA PHE A 124 -9.75 -17.23 -10.83
C PHE A 124 -10.28 -15.79 -10.92
N VAL A 125 -9.41 -14.79 -10.72
CA VAL A 125 -9.81 -13.39 -10.79
C VAL A 125 -10.16 -13.03 -12.24
N GLN A 126 -9.32 -13.40 -13.21
CA GLN A 126 -9.59 -13.18 -14.63
C GLN A 126 -10.88 -13.87 -15.09
N ALA A 127 -11.12 -15.09 -14.62
CA ALA A 127 -12.34 -15.82 -14.86
C ALA A 127 -13.60 -15.06 -14.39
N CYS A 128 -13.53 -14.45 -13.20
CA CYS A 128 -14.62 -13.63 -12.68
C CYS A 128 -14.76 -12.33 -13.48
N MET A 129 -13.66 -11.65 -13.75
CA MET A 129 -13.65 -10.38 -14.50
C MET A 129 -14.17 -10.55 -15.93
N ALA A 130 -13.91 -11.68 -16.59
CA ALA A 130 -14.39 -11.97 -17.94
C ALA A 130 -15.92 -12.10 -18.04
N LYS A 131 -16.60 -12.31 -16.91
CA LYS A 131 -18.07 -12.37 -16.82
C LYS A 131 -18.69 -11.04 -16.39
N LEU A 132 -17.87 -10.06 -15.98
CA LEU A 132 -18.35 -8.71 -15.68
C LEU A 132 -18.58 -7.96 -16.99
N ASP A 133 -19.56 -7.05 -16.98
CA ASP A 133 -19.80 -6.18 -18.12
C ASP A 133 -18.54 -5.35 -18.43
N PRO A 134 -18.19 -5.13 -19.71
CA PRO A 134 -16.96 -4.42 -20.10
C PRO A 134 -16.79 -3.00 -19.52
N GLY A 135 -17.88 -2.41 -19.00
CA GLY A 135 -17.89 -1.10 -18.35
C GLY A 135 -17.72 -1.10 -16.82
N ALA A 136 -17.62 -2.27 -16.17
CA ALA A 136 -17.50 -2.42 -14.72
C ALA A 136 -16.08 -2.82 -14.25
N CYS A 137 -15.12 -2.95 -15.18
CA CYS A 137 -13.79 -3.46 -14.92
C CYS A 137 -12.85 -2.41 -14.31
N SER A 138 -12.99 -2.12 -13.02
CA SER A 138 -11.87 -1.61 -12.22
C SER A 138 -11.91 -2.21 -10.81
N LEU A 139 -11.15 -3.30 -10.62
CA LEU A 139 -10.69 -3.72 -9.29
C LEU A 139 -9.76 -2.63 -8.70
N PRO A 140 -9.52 -2.61 -7.37
CA PRO A 140 -9.23 -1.37 -6.65
C PRO A 140 -8.09 -0.55 -7.25
N SER A 141 -8.39 0.72 -7.51
CA SER A 141 -7.39 1.69 -7.95
C SER A 141 -6.60 2.18 -6.74
N SER A 142 -5.27 2.07 -6.79
CA SER A 142 -4.40 2.65 -5.77
C SER A 142 -4.18 4.13 -6.06
N LYS A 143 -4.51 5.00 -5.09
CA LYS A 143 -4.12 6.42 -5.16
C LYS A 143 -3.00 6.70 -4.15
N PRO A 144 -1.89 7.34 -4.59
CA PRO A 144 -0.84 7.74 -3.68
C PRO A 144 -1.38 8.82 -2.74
N THR A 145 -1.32 8.57 -1.43
CA THR A 145 -1.76 9.55 -0.42
C THR A 145 -0.52 10.09 0.29
N LYS A 146 -0.21 11.38 0.08
CA LYS A 146 0.84 12.07 0.85
C LYS A 146 0.30 12.37 2.25
N ARG A 147 0.71 11.61 3.26
CA ARG A 147 0.46 11.96 4.68
C ARG A 147 1.68 12.70 5.24
N THR A 148 1.59 14.02 5.31
CA THR A 148 2.52 14.85 6.09
C THR A 148 2.16 14.72 7.57
N LYS A 149 3.05 14.14 8.39
CA LYS A 149 2.89 14.18 9.85
C LYS A 149 3.26 15.58 10.34
N LEU A 150 2.27 16.30 10.88
CA LEU A 150 2.49 17.53 11.65
C LEU A 150 3.12 17.13 13.00
N LYS A 151 4.29 17.71 13.33
CA LYS A 151 4.94 17.55 14.65
C LYS A 151 3.98 18.04 15.75
N ARG A 152 3.88 17.28 16.85
CA ARG A 152 3.42 17.79 18.15
C ARG A 152 4.62 18.34 18.90
#